data_AF-A0A9N8PAJ5-F1
#
_entry.id   AF-A0A9N8PAJ5-F1
#
_cell.length_a   1.000
_cell.length_b   1.000
_cell.length_c   1.000
_cell.angle_alpha   90.00
_cell.angle_beta   90.00
_cell.angle_gamma   90.00
#
_symmetry.space_group_name_H-M   'P 1'
#
loop_
_entity.id
_entity.type
_entity.pdbx_description
1 polymer ?
#
loop_
_entity_poly.entity_id
_entity_poly.type
_entity_poly.pdbx_seq_one_letter_code
_entity_poly.pdbx_strand_id
1 'polypeptide(L)'
;MSERLPHDLNCLTISELQKHAAVMMDKQTRDYYNEGADSGSTLQENLDAYTKYRIRPRVLRDVSKIDTSVNIFGHKNSIPLGVAPTAMQRLAHSDGELATARACKKMGIAMGLSSFATTTLEDVAEASGDNPHVLQLYLFEERDHSVKLLKRAKEAGYKAVFLTVDTPILGRRNLEIRNQFKLPAHFKIPNFEGQGDNQPEAEAEQRGGQSTARRGSEAGYTDSEGNRVVPKGPITFHSHAANPTLNWERDIEWLKKECGDEMQVWVKGIATAEDALLAVHHGVDGIVVSNHGGRQLNGALATLDALPEVVAAVQGKIPVHVDGGIRHGTDVFKALALGADFVWIGRPVLWGLAYKGQAGVELCLRLLSDEIRLAMGLAGVTKVEEITKEYLVKIDKSGFVARL
;
A
#
# COMPACT_ATOMS: atom_id res chain seq x y z
N MET A 1 -2.51 29.07 13.74
CA MET A 1 -1.99 27.94 14.52
C MET A 1 -3.19 27.10 14.89
N SER A 2 -3.33 25.88 14.34
CA SER A 2 -4.40 25.01 14.83
C SER A 2 -4.05 24.62 16.26
N GLU A 3 -5.04 24.57 17.16
CA GLU A 3 -4.83 24.04 18.51
C GLU A 3 -4.18 22.66 18.41
N ARG A 4 -3.00 22.48 19.04
CA ARG A 4 -2.39 21.16 19.15
C ARG A 4 -3.32 20.31 19.99
N LEU A 5 -3.89 19.26 19.37
CA LEU A 5 -4.60 18.23 20.11
C LEU A 5 -3.67 17.66 21.20
N PRO A 6 -4.18 17.41 22.42
CA PRO A 6 -3.36 16.85 23.48
C PRO A 6 -2.78 15.48 23.07
N HIS A 7 -1.60 15.17 23.61
CA HIS A 7 -1.00 13.84 23.43
C HIS A 7 -1.88 12.76 24.06
N ASP A 8 -1.99 11.61 23.41
CA ASP A 8 -2.57 10.42 24.03
C ASP A 8 -1.47 9.76 24.86
N LEU A 9 -1.45 10.02 26.17
CA LEU A 9 -0.40 9.50 27.06
C LEU A 9 -0.39 7.97 27.17
N ASN A 10 -1.41 7.28 26.66
CA ASN A 10 -1.43 5.82 26.60
C ASN A 10 -0.74 5.26 25.35
N CYS A 11 -0.45 6.09 24.34
CA CYS A 11 0.11 5.65 23.07
C CYS A 11 0.93 6.77 22.42
N LEU A 12 2.24 6.71 22.62
CA LEU A 12 3.22 7.71 22.18
C LEU A 12 4.10 7.23 21.03
N THR A 13 4.00 5.95 20.64
CA THR A 13 4.80 5.39 19.54
C THR A 13 3.98 4.44 18.67
N ILE A 14 4.43 4.23 17.43
CA ILE A 14 3.83 3.23 16.53
C ILE A 14 3.95 1.80 17.11
N SER A 15 5.00 1.50 17.86
CA SER A 15 5.16 0.21 18.54
C SER A 15 4.16 0.00 19.69
N GLU A 16 3.84 1.05 20.45
CA GLU A 16 2.77 1.00 21.45
C GLU A 16 1.40 0.85 20.78
N LEU A 17 1.18 1.57 19.68
CA LEU A 17 -0.04 1.46 18.89
C LEU A 17 -0.26 0.02 18.39
N GLN A 18 0.79 -0.62 17.90
CA GLN A 18 0.77 -2.03 17.50
C GLN A 18 0.37 -2.94 18.67
N LYS A 19 0.95 -2.73 19.86
CA LYS A 19 0.64 -3.53 21.07
C LYS A 19 -0.82 -3.39 21.47
N HIS A 20 -1.35 -2.17 21.49
CA HIS A 20 -2.76 -1.92 21.79
C HIS A 20 -3.68 -2.59 20.76
N ALA A 21 -3.40 -2.37 19.48
CA ALA A 21 -4.17 -2.96 18.38
C ALA A 21 -4.18 -4.50 18.42
N ALA A 22 -3.09 -5.14 18.85
CA ALA A 22 -3.00 -6.59 18.97
C ALA A 22 -3.95 -7.20 20.01
N VAL A 23 -4.38 -6.41 21.00
CA VAL A 23 -5.38 -6.79 22.01
C VAL A 23 -6.80 -6.51 21.53
N MET A 24 -6.98 -5.49 20.69
CA MET A 24 -8.30 -5.08 20.16
C MET A 24 -8.77 -5.95 18.98
N MET A 25 -7.84 -6.49 18.19
CA MET A 25 -8.17 -7.37 17.07
C MET A 25 -8.32 -8.82 17.53
N ASP A 26 -9.29 -9.53 16.94
CA ASP A 26 -9.36 -10.99 17.08
C ASP A 26 -8.10 -11.65 16.48
N LYS A 27 -7.84 -12.90 16.87
CA LYS A 27 -6.63 -13.62 16.46
C LYS A 27 -6.49 -13.72 14.94
N GLN A 28 -7.58 -14.01 14.22
CA GLN A 28 -7.53 -14.22 12.77
C GLN A 28 -7.17 -12.91 12.06
N THR A 29 -7.81 -11.81 12.45
CA THR A 29 -7.54 -10.46 11.93
C THR A 29 -6.11 -10.01 12.23
N ARG A 30 -5.67 -10.15 13.49
CA ARG A 30 -4.32 -9.76 13.90
C ARG A 30 -3.26 -10.54 13.12
N ASP A 31 -3.43 -11.85 12.98
CA ASP A 31 -2.46 -12.69 12.29
C ASP A 31 -2.44 -12.37 10.78
N TYR A 32 -3.62 -12.19 10.15
CA TYR A 32 -3.75 -11.80 8.75
C TYR A 32 -2.96 -10.53 8.42
N TYR A 33 -3.08 -9.49 9.25
CA TYR A 33 -2.41 -8.22 8.99
C TYR A 33 -0.92 -8.23 9.32
N ASN A 34 -0.51 -8.91 10.40
CA ASN A 34 0.86 -8.77 10.91
C ASN A 34 1.85 -9.76 10.29
N GLU A 35 1.38 -10.84 9.68
CA GLU A 35 2.22 -11.84 9.05
C GLU A 35 2.95 -11.36 7.78
N GLY A 36 4.10 -11.98 7.51
CA GLY A 36 4.81 -12.01 6.23
C GLY A 36 4.86 -13.42 5.62
N ALA A 37 5.40 -13.58 4.42
CA ALA A 37 5.44 -14.89 3.75
C ALA A 37 6.41 -15.88 4.41
N ASP A 38 6.05 -17.16 4.39
CA ASP A 38 6.83 -18.30 4.88
C ASP A 38 7.48 -18.10 6.26
N SER A 39 8.81 -17.90 6.31
CA SER A 39 9.53 -17.71 7.58
C SER A 39 9.41 -16.28 8.14
N GLY A 40 8.89 -15.34 7.33
CA GLY A 40 8.80 -13.93 7.68
C GLY A 40 10.13 -13.18 7.62
N SER A 41 11.18 -13.75 6.98
CA SER A 41 12.50 -13.13 6.95
C SER A 41 12.49 -11.78 6.23
N THR A 42 11.80 -11.67 5.08
CA THR A 42 11.69 -10.40 4.36
C THR A 42 10.88 -9.35 5.13
N LEU A 43 9.88 -9.77 5.92
CA LEU A 43 9.17 -8.85 6.82
C LEU A 43 10.11 -8.27 7.88
N GLN A 44 10.97 -9.09 8.47
CA GLN A 44 11.97 -8.64 9.44
C GLN A 44 13.05 -7.77 8.79
N GLU A 45 13.59 -8.17 7.63
CA GLU A 45 14.59 -7.39 6.88
C GLU A 45 14.06 -6.00 6.49
N ASN A 46 12.77 -5.87 6.16
CA ASN A 46 12.15 -4.57 5.92
C ASN A 46 12.28 -3.62 7.13
N LEU A 47 12.20 -4.13 8.36
CA LEU A 47 12.40 -3.34 9.57
C LEU A 47 13.90 -3.06 9.79
N ASP A 48 14.72 -4.09 9.66
CA ASP A 48 16.15 -4.04 9.96
C ASP A 48 16.91 -3.14 8.98
N ALA A 49 16.47 -3.03 7.72
CA ALA A 49 17.11 -2.20 6.70
C ALA A 49 17.26 -0.73 7.13
N TYR A 50 16.25 -0.17 7.80
CA TYR A 50 16.32 1.21 8.29
C TYR A 50 17.35 1.39 9.42
N THR A 51 17.68 0.31 10.14
CA THR A 51 18.68 0.34 11.22
C THR A 51 20.11 0.33 10.69
N LYS A 52 20.31 0.03 9.39
CA LYS A 52 21.62 0.07 8.72
C LYS A 52 22.11 1.50 8.52
N TYR A 53 21.24 2.51 8.63
CA TYR A 53 21.58 3.91 8.38
C TYR A 53 21.51 4.77 9.65
N ARG A 54 22.40 5.76 9.76
CA ARG A 54 22.32 6.83 10.76
C ARG A 54 22.21 8.19 10.06
N ILE A 55 21.38 9.06 10.63
CA ILE A 55 21.26 10.46 10.20
C ILE A 55 22.45 11.25 10.76
N ARG A 56 23.01 12.14 9.95
CA ARG A 56 24.15 13.02 10.25
C ARG A 56 23.63 14.46 10.44
N PRO A 57 23.41 14.91 11.67
CA PRO A 57 22.90 16.25 11.93
C PRO A 57 23.82 17.37 11.42
N ARG A 58 23.23 18.47 10.96
CA ARG A 58 23.93 19.72 10.63
C ARG A 58 23.50 20.79 11.61
N VAL A 59 24.37 21.10 12.56
CA VAL A 59 24.09 22.02 13.67
C VAL A 59 24.19 23.50 13.25
N LEU A 60 23.66 24.40 14.09
CA LEU A 60 23.66 25.86 13.89
C LEU A 60 23.02 26.31 12.56
N ARG A 61 21.93 25.63 12.17
CA ARG A 61 21.08 26.03 11.05
C ARG A 61 19.76 26.57 11.57
N ASP A 62 19.24 27.62 10.93
CA ASP A 62 17.93 28.15 11.27
C ASP A 62 16.85 27.16 10.85
N VAL A 63 16.20 26.56 11.84
CA VAL A 63 15.08 25.62 11.68
C VAL A 63 13.79 26.17 12.30
N SER A 64 13.70 27.50 12.45
CA SER A 64 12.50 28.16 13.00
C SER A 64 11.25 27.95 12.15
N LYS A 65 11.42 27.61 10.86
CA LYS A 65 10.34 27.28 9.92
C LYS A 65 10.70 26.02 9.14
N ILE A 66 10.00 24.93 9.43
CA ILE A 66 10.15 23.63 8.73
C ILE A 66 8.90 23.40 7.89
N ASP A 67 9.08 23.24 6.58
CA ASP A 67 8.05 22.82 5.65
C ASP A 67 8.24 21.34 5.31
N THR A 68 7.31 20.52 5.79
CA THR A 68 7.27 19.07 5.53
C THR A 68 6.47 18.74 4.27
N SER A 69 5.81 19.72 3.66
CA SER A 69 4.87 19.43 2.58
C SER A 69 5.54 19.07 1.27
N VAL A 70 4.84 18.27 0.46
CA VAL A 70 5.25 17.87 -0.90
C VAL A 70 4.05 17.90 -1.83
N ASN A 71 4.28 17.99 -3.14
CA ASN A 71 3.20 17.94 -4.14
C ASN A 71 3.08 16.53 -4.70
N ILE A 72 1.92 15.90 -4.52
CA ILE A 72 1.64 14.54 -4.96
C ILE A 72 0.24 14.51 -5.58
N PHE A 73 0.12 13.97 -6.80
CA PHE A 73 -1.14 13.93 -7.55
C PHE A 73 -1.86 15.28 -7.68
N GLY A 74 -1.09 16.36 -7.85
CA GLY A 74 -1.63 17.73 -7.95
C GLY A 74 -2.13 18.32 -6.62
N HIS A 75 -1.86 17.66 -5.49
CA HIS A 75 -2.27 18.10 -4.16
C HIS A 75 -1.06 18.36 -3.25
N LYS A 76 -1.15 19.41 -2.43
CA LYS A 76 -0.14 19.73 -1.42
C LYS A 76 -0.31 18.81 -0.20
N ASN A 77 0.39 17.68 -0.21
CA ASN A 77 0.42 16.72 0.89
C ASN A 77 1.18 17.31 2.09
N SER A 78 0.66 17.17 3.32
CA SER A 78 1.19 17.87 4.50
C SER A 78 2.57 17.37 4.99
N ILE A 79 2.88 16.11 4.69
CA ILE A 79 4.15 15.43 4.99
C ILE A 79 4.54 14.55 3.78
N PRO A 80 5.80 14.08 3.63
CA PRO A 80 6.20 13.24 2.50
C PRO A 80 5.82 11.76 2.68
N LEU A 81 4.58 11.52 3.13
CA LEU A 81 4.04 10.21 3.46
C LEU A 81 2.54 10.10 3.13
N GLY A 82 2.10 8.93 2.68
CA GLY A 82 0.71 8.57 2.39
C GLY A 82 0.31 7.21 2.98
N VAL A 83 -0.98 6.90 2.94
CA VAL A 83 -1.52 5.62 3.42
C VAL A 83 -1.52 4.59 2.29
N ALA A 84 -0.81 3.48 2.47
CA ALA A 84 -0.71 2.41 1.48
C ALA A 84 -2.04 1.64 1.35
N PRO A 85 -2.36 1.13 0.16
CA PRO A 85 -3.48 0.21 -0.05
C PRO A 85 -3.37 -1.01 0.87
N THR A 86 -4.39 -1.22 1.69
CA THR A 86 -4.52 -2.37 2.59
C THR A 86 -5.95 -2.90 2.50
N ALA A 87 -6.09 -4.20 2.28
CA ALA A 87 -7.39 -4.82 2.05
C ALA A 87 -8.20 -4.96 3.36
N MET A 88 -9.53 -4.99 3.21
CA MET A 88 -10.48 -5.41 4.24
C MET A 88 -10.37 -4.65 5.57
N GLN A 89 -10.27 -3.32 5.56
CA GLN A 89 -10.00 -2.54 6.78
C GLN A 89 -11.11 -2.66 7.84
N ARG A 90 -12.33 -3.06 7.46
CA ARG A 90 -13.42 -3.29 8.42
C ARG A 90 -13.19 -4.46 9.38
N LEU A 91 -12.20 -5.31 9.12
CA LEU A 91 -11.75 -6.30 10.10
C LEU A 91 -11.10 -5.63 11.32
N ALA A 92 -10.40 -4.51 11.13
CA ALA A 92 -9.76 -3.78 12.23
C ALA A 92 -10.76 -2.94 13.04
N HIS A 93 -11.74 -2.31 12.37
CA HIS A 93 -12.74 -1.46 13.01
C HIS A 93 -13.98 -1.34 12.12
N SER A 94 -15.18 -1.24 12.68
CA SER A 94 -16.44 -1.21 11.91
C SER A 94 -16.49 -0.15 10.81
N ASP A 95 -15.85 1.00 11.03
CA ASP A 95 -15.79 2.14 10.10
C ASP A 95 -14.78 1.96 8.96
N GLY A 96 -13.84 1.01 9.08
CA GLY A 96 -12.93 0.59 8.01
C GLY A 96 -12.28 1.73 7.22
N GLU A 97 -12.39 1.61 5.89
CA GLU A 97 -11.80 2.53 4.94
C GLU A 97 -12.36 3.96 5.04
N LEU A 98 -13.60 4.15 5.50
CA LEU A 98 -14.18 5.49 5.69
C LEU A 98 -13.48 6.26 6.81
N ALA A 99 -13.17 5.59 7.92
CA ALA A 99 -12.40 6.19 9.01
C ALA A 99 -10.99 6.59 8.54
N THR A 100 -10.34 5.72 7.75
CA THR A 100 -9.04 6.02 7.16
C THR A 100 -9.10 7.20 6.19
N ALA A 101 -10.08 7.24 5.29
CA ALA A 101 -10.28 8.32 4.32
C ALA A 101 -10.50 9.68 5.00
N ARG A 102 -11.36 9.72 6.04
CA ARG A 102 -11.63 10.94 6.82
C ARG A 102 -10.40 11.42 7.58
N ALA A 103 -9.63 10.51 8.18
CA ALA A 103 -8.38 10.85 8.85
C ALA A 103 -7.34 11.42 7.87
N CYS A 104 -7.17 10.77 6.72
CA CYS A 104 -6.31 11.23 5.63
C CYS A 104 -6.70 12.63 5.14
N LYS A 105 -7.98 12.86 4.85
CA LYS A 105 -8.52 14.18 4.47
C LYS A 105 -8.22 15.25 5.51
N LYS A 106 -8.53 14.97 6.79
CA LYS A 106 -8.30 15.92 7.89
C LYS A 106 -6.83 16.30 8.04
N MET A 107 -5.93 15.36 7.78
CA MET A 107 -4.48 15.55 7.89
C MET A 107 -3.84 16.07 6.58
N GLY A 108 -4.60 16.17 5.48
CA GLY A 108 -4.08 16.52 4.15
C GLY A 108 -3.06 15.51 3.64
N ILE A 109 -3.36 14.21 3.79
CA ILE A 109 -2.49 13.08 3.45
C ILE A 109 -3.18 12.16 2.44
N ALA A 110 -2.51 11.82 1.35
CA ALA A 110 -3.03 10.95 0.30
C ALA A 110 -3.36 9.53 0.82
N MET A 111 -4.42 8.94 0.28
CA MET A 111 -4.85 7.57 0.60
C MET A 111 -4.83 6.66 -0.62
N GLY A 112 -4.16 5.51 -0.51
CA GLY A 112 -4.33 4.38 -1.41
C GLY A 112 -5.45 3.46 -0.90
N LEU A 113 -6.45 3.21 -1.74
CA LEU A 113 -7.52 2.24 -1.51
C LEU A 113 -7.18 0.90 -2.17
N SER A 114 -7.38 -0.21 -1.47
CA SER A 114 -7.26 -1.53 -2.10
C SER A 114 -8.49 -1.86 -2.95
N SER A 115 -8.29 -2.50 -4.10
CA SER A 115 -9.38 -3.13 -4.85
C SER A 115 -10.20 -4.12 -4.00
N PHE A 116 -9.57 -4.78 -3.03
CA PHE A 116 -10.23 -5.66 -2.03
C PHE A 116 -10.60 -4.93 -0.72
N ALA A 117 -11.03 -3.68 -0.81
CA ALA A 117 -11.61 -2.95 0.30
C ALA A 117 -12.97 -3.54 0.76
N THR A 118 -13.31 -3.33 2.03
CA THR A 118 -14.62 -3.65 2.63
C THR A 118 -15.64 -2.51 2.54
N THR A 119 -15.33 -1.51 1.73
CA THR A 119 -16.11 -0.30 1.47
C THR A 119 -15.99 -0.01 -0.03
N THR A 120 -17.03 0.54 -0.65
CA THR A 120 -17.00 0.89 -2.08
C THR A 120 -15.97 1.98 -2.35
N LEU A 121 -15.42 2.00 -3.56
CA LEU A 121 -14.51 3.07 -3.97
C LEU A 121 -15.18 4.45 -3.98
N GLU A 122 -16.49 4.51 -4.23
CA GLU A 122 -17.27 5.74 -4.27
C GLU A 122 -17.44 6.34 -2.87
N ASP A 123 -17.83 5.52 -1.88
CA ASP A 123 -17.99 6.01 -0.50
C ASP A 123 -16.64 6.48 0.08
N VAL A 124 -15.54 5.82 -0.31
CA VAL A 124 -14.18 6.25 0.05
C VAL A 124 -13.80 7.56 -0.63
N ALA A 125 -14.15 7.75 -1.91
CA ALA A 125 -13.92 8.99 -2.62
C ALA A 125 -14.71 10.15 -1.99
N GLU A 126 -15.99 9.93 -1.67
CA GLU A 126 -16.84 10.90 -0.97
C GLU A 126 -16.26 11.27 0.41
N ALA A 127 -15.84 10.27 1.19
CA ALA A 127 -15.20 10.48 2.48
C ALA A 127 -13.86 11.23 2.38
N SER A 128 -13.14 11.06 1.27
CA SER A 128 -11.87 11.74 0.97
C SER A 128 -12.08 13.20 0.53
N GLY A 129 -13.22 13.53 -0.09
CA GLY A 129 -13.47 14.84 -0.69
C GLY A 129 -12.35 15.24 -1.66
N ASP A 130 -11.82 16.46 -1.52
CA ASP A 130 -10.76 16.98 -2.40
C ASP A 130 -9.37 16.38 -2.15
N ASN A 131 -9.20 15.58 -1.09
CA ASN A 131 -7.92 14.95 -0.78
C ASN A 131 -7.63 13.81 -1.78
N PRO A 132 -6.42 13.72 -2.36
CA PRO A 132 -6.12 12.77 -3.42
C PRO A 132 -6.22 11.34 -2.92
N HIS A 133 -6.81 10.50 -3.76
CA HIS A 133 -6.97 9.08 -3.52
C HIS A 133 -6.55 8.29 -4.76
N VAL A 134 -5.96 7.13 -4.49
CA VAL A 134 -5.34 6.24 -5.47
C VAL A 134 -6.00 4.88 -5.35
N LEU A 135 -6.31 4.24 -6.48
CA LEU A 135 -6.86 2.89 -6.48
C LEU A 135 -5.73 1.90 -6.71
N GLN A 136 -5.54 0.94 -5.81
CA GLN A 136 -4.72 -0.23 -6.10
C GLN A 136 -5.51 -1.27 -6.88
N LEU A 137 -4.92 -1.74 -7.96
CA LEU A 137 -5.52 -2.72 -8.86
C LEU A 137 -4.72 -4.01 -8.86
N TYR A 138 -5.42 -5.13 -8.64
CA TYR A 138 -5.01 -6.43 -9.18
C TYR A 138 -5.66 -6.56 -10.55
N LEU A 139 -4.84 -6.72 -11.59
CA LEU A 139 -5.35 -6.87 -12.94
C LEU A 139 -5.78 -8.32 -13.15
N PHE A 140 -7.09 -8.54 -13.19
CA PHE A 140 -7.65 -9.89 -13.32
C PHE A 140 -7.43 -10.46 -14.73
N GLU A 141 -7.41 -11.79 -14.84
CA GLU A 141 -7.37 -12.48 -16.14
C GLU A 141 -8.63 -12.13 -16.95
N GLU A 142 -9.78 -12.09 -16.30
CA GLU A 142 -11.04 -11.59 -16.85
C GLU A 142 -11.09 -10.06 -16.82
N ARG A 143 -10.75 -9.44 -17.95
CA ARG A 143 -10.55 -7.99 -18.05
C ARG A 143 -11.79 -7.16 -17.76
N ASP A 144 -12.98 -7.66 -18.06
CA ASP A 144 -14.24 -6.92 -17.87
C ASP A 144 -14.44 -6.43 -16.43
N HIS A 145 -14.01 -7.22 -15.45
CA HIS A 145 -14.04 -6.82 -14.04
C HIS A 145 -13.11 -5.65 -13.76
N SER A 146 -11.90 -5.67 -14.34
CA SER A 146 -10.93 -4.59 -14.20
C SER A 146 -11.40 -3.32 -14.94
N VAL A 147 -11.99 -3.45 -16.13
CA VAL A 147 -12.58 -2.33 -16.88
C VAL A 147 -13.68 -1.65 -16.08
N LYS A 148 -14.62 -2.43 -15.51
CA LYS A 148 -15.72 -1.89 -14.67
C LYS A 148 -15.17 -1.14 -13.46
N LEU A 149 -14.15 -1.69 -12.79
CA LEU A 149 -13.53 -1.06 -11.63
C LEU A 149 -12.80 0.25 -12.00
N LEU A 150 -12.03 0.25 -13.08
CA LEU A 150 -11.30 1.42 -13.57
C LEU A 150 -12.27 2.53 -13.99
N LYS A 151 -13.34 2.21 -14.70
CA LYS A 151 -14.37 3.18 -15.09
C LYS A 151 -14.96 3.88 -13.86
N ARG A 152 -15.38 3.12 -12.86
CA ARG A 152 -15.90 3.65 -11.59
C ARG A 152 -14.88 4.51 -10.85
N ALA A 153 -13.60 4.10 -10.84
CA ALA A 153 -12.53 4.88 -10.22
C ALA A 153 -12.33 6.24 -10.90
N LYS A 154 -12.36 6.30 -12.24
CA LYS A 154 -12.29 7.56 -12.98
C LYS A 154 -13.46 8.47 -12.67
N GLU A 155 -14.68 7.93 -12.72
CA GLU A 155 -15.92 8.66 -12.40
C GLU A 155 -15.93 9.20 -10.96
N ALA A 156 -15.36 8.45 -10.02
CA ALA A 156 -15.22 8.86 -8.62
C ALA A 156 -14.05 9.83 -8.35
N GLY A 157 -13.22 10.13 -9.36
CA GLY A 157 -12.16 11.13 -9.27
C GLY A 157 -10.82 10.64 -8.70
N TYR A 158 -10.59 9.32 -8.68
CA TYR A 158 -9.29 8.74 -8.33
C TYR A 158 -8.20 9.32 -9.23
N LYS A 159 -7.03 9.64 -8.66
CA LYS A 159 -5.95 10.34 -9.37
C LYS A 159 -4.95 9.42 -10.05
N ALA A 160 -4.83 8.20 -9.53
CA ALA A 160 -3.91 7.21 -10.05
C ALA A 160 -4.42 5.80 -9.80
N VAL A 161 -3.94 4.87 -10.62
CA VAL A 161 -4.02 3.43 -10.39
C VAL A 161 -2.64 2.90 -10.03
N PHE A 162 -2.56 2.14 -8.94
CA PHE A 162 -1.36 1.38 -8.55
C PHE A 162 -1.55 -0.07 -8.99
N LEU A 163 -1.02 -0.41 -10.17
CA LEU A 163 -0.99 -1.79 -10.65
C LEU A 163 -0.03 -2.61 -9.80
N THR A 164 -0.55 -3.61 -9.10
CA THR A 164 0.26 -4.51 -8.28
C THR A 164 0.83 -5.65 -9.12
N VAL A 165 2.15 -5.69 -9.27
CA VAL A 165 2.85 -6.66 -10.15
C VAL A 165 3.61 -7.74 -9.39
N ASP A 166 3.77 -7.62 -8.07
CA ASP A 166 4.47 -8.58 -7.20
C ASP A 166 3.60 -9.76 -6.73
N THR A 167 2.41 -9.92 -7.33
CA THR A 167 1.42 -10.94 -6.97
C THR A 167 0.96 -11.76 -8.19
N PRO A 168 1.87 -12.33 -9.01
CA PRO A 168 1.47 -13.27 -10.06
C PRO A 168 0.90 -14.57 -9.46
N ILE A 169 1.40 -14.94 -8.28
CA ILE A 169 0.92 -16.01 -7.40
C ILE A 169 0.87 -15.43 -5.98
N LEU A 170 -0.11 -15.84 -5.17
CA LEU A 170 -0.19 -15.38 -3.78
C LEU A 170 0.97 -15.93 -2.94
N GLY A 171 1.57 -15.06 -2.13
CA GLY A 171 2.57 -15.47 -1.15
C GLY A 171 1.99 -16.43 -0.12
N ARG A 172 2.80 -17.41 0.29
CA ARG A 172 2.41 -18.43 1.26
C ARG A 172 2.45 -17.85 2.68
N ARG A 173 1.28 -17.62 3.27
CA ARG A 173 1.11 -17.02 4.60
C ARG A 173 0.61 -18.10 5.57
N ASN A 174 1.55 -18.62 6.36
CA ASN A 174 1.39 -19.73 7.30
C ASN A 174 0.28 -19.54 8.33
N LEU A 175 0.11 -18.34 8.91
CA LEU A 175 -0.96 -18.10 9.89
C LEU A 175 -2.32 -17.98 9.22
N GLU A 176 -2.41 -17.43 8.00
CA GLU A 176 -3.65 -17.49 7.21
C GLU A 176 -4.07 -18.93 6.92
N ILE A 177 -3.13 -19.80 6.52
CA ILE A 177 -3.38 -21.23 6.32
C ILE A 177 -3.81 -21.90 7.64
N ARG A 178 -3.07 -21.67 8.73
CA ARG A 178 -3.33 -22.27 10.05
C ARG A 178 -4.68 -21.84 10.62
N ASN A 179 -5.03 -20.57 10.44
CA ASN A 179 -6.29 -20.00 10.91
C ASN A 179 -7.46 -20.28 9.94
N GLN A 180 -7.20 -20.93 8.79
CA GLN A 180 -8.14 -21.10 7.69
C GLN A 180 -8.85 -19.79 7.36
N PHE A 181 -8.07 -18.72 7.17
CA PHE A 181 -8.58 -17.36 7.03
C PHE A 181 -9.68 -17.30 5.97
N LYS A 182 -10.81 -16.68 6.34
CA LYS A 182 -11.92 -16.36 5.45
C LYS A 182 -12.48 -15.02 5.88
N LEU A 183 -12.85 -14.18 4.92
CA LEU A 183 -13.59 -12.97 5.24
C LEU A 183 -14.88 -13.36 6.00
N PRO A 184 -15.13 -12.83 7.21
CA PRO A 184 -16.35 -13.10 7.96
C PRO A 184 -17.60 -12.82 7.13
N ALA A 185 -18.63 -13.66 7.23
CA ALA A 185 -19.79 -13.64 6.33
C ALA A 185 -20.61 -12.34 6.32
N HIS A 186 -20.49 -11.52 7.37
CA HIS A 186 -21.14 -10.22 7.47
C HIS A 186 -20.35 -9.09 6.77
N PHE A 187 -19.13 -9.36 6.31
CA PHE A 187 -18.35 -8.48 5.45
C PHE A 187 -18.41 -8.94 4.00
N LYS A 188 -18.20 -7.99 3.10
CA LYS A 188 -18.17 -8.19 1.65
C LYS A 188 -17.03 -7.39 1.05
N ILE A 189 -16.73 -7.66 -0.22
CA ILE A 189 -15.86 -6.83 -1.06
C ILE A 189 -16.76 -6.07 -2.05
N PRO A 190 -17.36 -4.94 -1.63
CA PRO A 190 -18.43 -4.29 -2.38
C PRO A 190 -17.98 -3.72 -3.73
N ASN A 191 -16.68 -3.55 -3.97
CA ASN A 191 -16.14 -3.19 -5.28
C ASN A 191 -16.48 -4.20 -6.38
N PHE A 192 -16.75 -5.46 -6.02
CA PHE A 192 -17.04 -6.56 -6.95
C PHE A 192 -18.44 -7.17 -6.75
N GLU A 193 -19.32 -6.54 -5.95
CA GLU A 193 -20.69 -7.03 -5.80
C GLU A 193 -21.42 -7.03 -7.15
N GLY A 194 -22.18 -8.10 -7.42
CA GLY A 194 -22.86 -8.30 -8.70
C GLY A 194 -21.95 -8.70 -9.87
N GLN A 195 -20.65 -8.89 -9.63
CA GLN A 195 -19.67 -9.29 -10.65
C GLN A 195 -19.12 -10.68 -10.30
N GLY A 196 -19.79 -11.72 -10.78
CA GLY A 196 -19.46 -13.12 -10.48
C GLY A 196 -20.42 -14.15 -11.07
N ASP A 197 -21.59 -13.72 -11.56
CA ASP A 197 -22.53 -14.55 -12.31
C ASP A 197 -22.52 -14.15 -13.79
N ASN A 198 -21.47 -14.55 -14.53
CA ASN A 198 -21.51 -14.54 -15.99
C ASN A 198 -22.33 -15.76 -16.48
N GLN A 199 -23.65 -15.69 -16.37
CA GLN A 199 -24.55 -16.37 -17.31
C GLN A 199 -25.53 -15.34 -17.88
N PRO A 200 -25.82 -15.37 -19.19
CA PRO A 200 -26.95 -14.61 -19.73
C PRO A 200 -28.23 -15.05 -19.02
N GLU A 201 -29.05 -14.09 -18.57
CA GLU A 201 -30.29 -14.28 -17.79
C GLU A 201 -31.31 -15.24 -18.44
N ALA A 202 -31.09 -15.67 -19.68
CA ALA A 202 -31.98 -16.54 -20.45
C ALA A 202 -32.01 -18.02 -20.00
N GLU A 203 -31.07 -18.51 -19.18
CA GLU A 203 -31.03 -19.94 -18.80
C GLU A 203 -31.54 -20.26 -17.38
N ALA A 204 -31.80 -19.24 -16.55
CA ALA A 204 -32.18 -19.45 -15.15
C ALA A 204 -33.65 -19.84 -14.94
N GLU A 205 -34.54 -19.58 -15.89
CA GLU A 205 -35.98 -19.86 -15.73
C GLU A 205 -36.40 -21.31 -15.99
N GLN A 206 -35.51 -22.21 -16.42
CA GLN A 206 -35.87 -23.59 -16.76
C GLN A 206 -35.50 -24.67 -15.74
N ARG A 207 -34.85 -24.34 -14.61
CA ARG A 207 -34.49 -25.36 -13.60
C ARG A 207 -35.24 -25.14 -12.30
N GLY A 208 -36.43 -25.72 -12.25
CA GLY A 208 -37.23 -25.81 -11.04
C GLY A 208 -36.46 -26.41 -9.86
N GLY A 209 -36.59 -25.74 -8.71
CA GLY A 209 -36.62 -26.36 -7.39
C GLY A 209 -35.44 -27.26 -7.01
N GLN A 210 -34.21 -26.73 -6.94
CA GLN A 210 -33.18 -27.27 -6.05
C GLN A 210 -32.42 -26.11 -5.40
N SER A 211 -32.26 -26.20 -4.07
CA SER A 211 -31.46 -25.31 -3.24
C SER A 211 -30.19 -24.87 -3.97
N THR A 212 -30.12 -23.59 -4.36
CA THR A 212 -28.92 -22.97 -4.93
C THR A 212 -27.84 -22.91 -3.86
N ALA A 213 -27.09 -24.00 -3.69
CA ALA A 213 -25.81 -23.94 -3.00
C ALA A 213 -25.00 -22.88 -3.75
N ARG A 214 -24.76 -21.72 -3.12
CA ARG A 214 -23.92 -20.66 -3.70
C ARG A 214 -22.62 -21.31 -4.14
N ARG A 215 -22.34 -21.31 -5.46
CA ARG A 215 -21.08 -21.84 -5.99
C ARG A 215 -19.93 -21.14 -5.27
N GLY A 216 -18.98 -21.94 -4.77
CA GLY A 216 -17.78 -21.43 -4.12
C GLY A 216 -16.92 -20.63 -5.10
N SER A 217 -16.05 -19.78 -4.56
CA SER A 217 -15.02 -19.11 -5.35
C SER A 217 -13.84 -20.07 -5.55
N GLU A 218 -13.39 -20.24 -6.79
CA GLU A 218 -12.31 -21.15 -7.19
C GLU A 218 -11.14 -20.35 -7.77
N ALA A 219 -9.93 -20.63 -7.30
CA ALA A 219 -8.72 -20.00 -7.82
C ALA A 219 -8.30 -20.60 -9.17
N GLY A 220 -7.70 -19.79 -10.03
CA GLY A 220 -7.13 -20.27 -11.29
C GLY A 220 -5.89 -21.14 -11.07
N TYR A 221 -5.71 -22.15 -11.90
CA TYR A 221 -4.61 -23.12 -11.81
C TYR A 221 -4.14 -23.56 -13.19
N THR A 222 -3.02 -24.28 -13.25
CA THR A 222 -2.56 -24.98 -14.45
C THR A 222 -2.94 -26.44 -14.31
N ASP A 223 -3.70 -26.97 -15.27
CA ASP A 223 -4.12 -28.37 -15.24
C ASP A 223 -2.97 -29.34 -15.59
N SER A 224 -3.26 -30.64 -15.55
CA SER A 224 -2.27 -31.68 -15.84
C SER A 224 -1.74 -31.67 -17.28
N GLU A 225 -2.46 -31.01 -18.20
CA GLU A 225 -2.06 -30.86 -19.60
C GLU A 225 -1.27 -29.57 -19.85
N GLY A 226 -1.08 -28.74 -18.81
CA GLY A 226 -0.37 -27.47 -18.90
C GLY A 226 -1.24 -26.30 -19.31
N ASN A 227 -2.57 -26.47 -19.43
CA ASN A 227 -3.47 -25.40 -19.81
C ASN A 227 -3.81 -24.50 -18.61
N ARG A 228 -3.91 -23.19 -18.87
CA ARG A 228 -4.36 -22.23 -17.85
C ARG A 228 -5.88 -22.30 -17.70
N VAL A 229 -6.33 -22.69 -16.51
CA VAL A 229 -7.73 -22.56 -16.08
C VAL A 229 -7.86 -21.28 -15.26
N VAL A 230 -8.70 -20.35 -15.72
CA VAL A 230 -8.95 -19.07 -15.05
C VAL A 230 -9.79 -19.25 -13.77
N PRO A 231 -9.68 -18.33 -12.79
CA PRO A 231 -10.55 -18.30 -11.61
C PRO A 231 -12.04 -18.32 -11.97
N LYS A 232 -12.89 -18.80 -11.05
CA LYS A 232 -14.36 -18.86 -11.24
C LYS A 232 -15.13 -18.49 -9.98
N GLY A 233 -16.38 -18.08 -10.17
CA GLY A 233 -17.32 -17.77 -9.09
C GLY A 233 -17.13 -16.37 -8.52
N PRO A 234 -17.64 -16.11 -7.28
CA PRO A 234 -17.55 -14.79 -6.68
C PRO A 234 -16.10 -14.31 -6.55
N ILE A 235 -15.84 -13.04 -6.83
CA ILE A 235 -14.50 -12.45 -6.74
C ILE A 235 -14.05 -12.35 -5.27
N THR A 236 -12.95 -13.01 -4.95
CA THR A 236 -12.29 -12.91 -3.63
C THR A 236 -10.79 -12.71 -3.79
N PHE A 237 -10.16 -12.16 -2.74
CA PHE A 237 -8.70 -11.98 -2.74
C PHE A 237 -7.96 -13.30 -3.00
N HIS A 238 -8.42 -14.40 -2.40
CA HIS A 238 -7.69 -15.67 -2.42
C HIS A 238 -7.79 -16.41 -3.76
N SER A 239 -8.76 -16.04 -4.61
CA SER A 239 -9.00 -16.69 -5.89
C SER A 239 -8.64 -15.83 -7.10
N HIS A 240 -8.90 -14.51 -7.05
CA HIS A 240 -8.80 -13.63 -8.23
C HIS A 240 -7.64 -12.64 -8.17
N ALA A 241 -7.01 -12.41 -7.00
CA ALA A 241 -5.93 -11.43 -6.91
C ALA A 241 -4.66 -11.86 -7.68
N ALA A 242 -4.39 -13.17 -7.74
CA ALA A 242 -3.26 -13.70 -8.47
C ALA A 242 -3.55 -13.73 -9.97
N ASN A 243 -2.66 -13.14 -10.76
CA ASN A 243 -2.66 -13.27 -12.21
C ASN A 243 -1.24 -13.59 -12.71
N PRO A 244 -0.95 -14.86 -13.03
CA PRO A 244 0.38 -15.26 -13.46
C PRO A 244 0.67 -14.96 -14.93
N THR A 245 -0.29 -14.38 -15.66
CA THR A 245 -0.18 -14.12 -17.10
C THR A 245 0.22 -12.68 -17.43
N LEU A 246 0.41 -11.83 -16.41
CA LEU A 246 0.77 -10.43 -16.60
C LEU A 246 2.12 -10.27 -17.31
N ASN A 247 2.20 -9.34 -18.25
CA ASN A 247 3.45 -8.95 -18.92
C ASN A 247 3.48 -7.45 -19.25
N TRP A 248 4.69 -6.94 -19.45
CA TRP A 248 4.97 -5.52 -19.63
C TRP A 248 4.36 -4.97 -20.92
N GLU A 249 4.53 -5.67 -22.04
CA GLU A 249 4.16 -5.21 -23.38
C GLU A 249 2.65 -5.04 -23.54
N ARG A 250 1.87 -6.05 -23.14
CA ARG A 250 0.42 -6.06 -23.32
C ARG A 250 -0.28 -5.23 -22.25
N ASP A 251 0.08 -5.41 -20.99
CA ASP A 251 -0.79 -5.01 -19.90
C ASP A 251 -0.61 -3.56 -19.48
N ILE A 252 0.61 -3.02 -19.60
CA ILE A 252 0.84 -1.60 -19.33
C ILE A 252 0.21 -0.74 -20.43
N GLU A 253 0.39 -1.11 -21.71
CA GLU A 253 -0.26 -0.39 -22.81
C GLU A 253 -1.79 -0.40 -22.66
N TRP A 254 -2.36 -1.58 -22.39
CA TRP A 254 -3.80 -1.72 -22.14
C TRP A 254 -4.26 -0.86 -20.96
N LEU A 255 -3.57 -0.90 -19.82
CA LEU A 255 -3.97 -0.16 -18.63
C LEU A 255 -3.91 1.35 -18.86
N LYS A 256 -2.88 1.83 -19.55
CA LYS A 256 -2.76 3.25 -19.94
C LYS A 256 -3.91 3.68 -20.83
N LYS A 257 -4.32 2.83 -21.80
CA LYS A 257 -5.47 3.12 -22.66
C LYS A 257 -6.78 3.21 -21.87
N GLU A 258 -7.01 2.29 -20.92
CA GLU A 258 -8.21 2.31 -20.08
C GLU A 258 -8.25 3.53 -19.14
N CYS A 259 -7.08 3.93 -18.61
CA CYS A 259 -6.97 5.09 -17.72
C CYS A 259 -7.09 6.42 -18.47
N GLY A 260 -6.54 6.52 -19.68
CA GLY A 260 -6.47 7.79 -20.43
C GLY A 260 -5.68 8.85 -19.66
N ASP A 261 -5.98 10.13 -19.93
CA ASP A 261 -5.32 11.27 -19.27
C ASP A 261 -5.92 11.61 -17.89
N GLU A 262 -6.98 10.90 -17.48
CA GLU A 262 -7.74 11.18 -16.26
C GLU A 262 -7.10 10.57 -15.01
N MET A 263 -6.36 9.47 -15.18
CA MET A 263 -5.73 8.70 -14.10
C MET A 263 -4.30 8.31 -14.46
N GLN A 264 -3.35 8.61 -13.58
CA GLN A 264 -1.97 8.16 -13.73
C GLN A 264 -1.85 6.64 -13.55
N VAL A 265 -0.96 5.99 -14.28
CA VAL A 265 -0.64 4.56 -14.16
C VAL A 265 0.69 4.40 -13.44
N TRP A 266 0.67 3.74 -12.29
CA TRP A 266 1.86 3.45 -11.49
C TRP A 266 2.04 1.95 -11.31
N VAL A 267 3.30 1.51 -11.25
CA VAL A 267 3.64 0.10 -11.03
C VAL A 267 4.16 -0.11 -9.62
N LYS A 268 3.43 -0.91 -8.83
CA LYS A 268 3.75 -1.24 -7.44
C LYS A 268 4.23 -2.68 -7.33
N GLY A 269 5.41 -2.85 -6.71
CA GLY A 269 6.06 -4.16 -6.59
C GLY A 269 7.43 -4.24 -7.25
N ILE A 270 7.97 -3.11 -7.70
CA ILE A 270 9.31 -3.01 -8.30
C ILE A 270 10.36 -3.13 -7.19
N ALA A 271 11.43 -3.88 -7.43
CA ALA A 271 12.53 -4.03 -6.47
C ALA A 271 13.92 -4.15 -7.11
N THR A 272 14.04 -3.93 -8.43
CA THR A 272 15.25 -4.14 -9.23
C THR A 272 15.43 -3.02 -10.24
N ALA A 273 16.68 -2.74 -10.64
CA ALA A 273 16.97 -1.78 -11.70
C ALA A 273 16.32 -2.16 -13.03
N GLU A 274 16.31 -3.44 -13.38
CA GLU A 274 15.83 -3.95 -14.66
C GLU A 274 14.34 -3.66 -14.85
N ASP A 275 13.51 -3.96 -13.84
CA ASP A 275 12.08 -3.68 -13.91
C ASP A 275 11.78 -2.18 -13.81
N ALA A 276 12.63 -1.40 -13.13
CA ALA A 276 12.53 0.05 -13.13
C ALA A 276 12.81 0.66 -14.52
N LEU A 277 13.78 0.12 -15.26
CA LEU A 277 14.06 0.51 -16.65
C LEU A 277 12.90 0.14 -17.57
N LEU A 278 12.26 -1.02 -17.36
CA LEU A 278 11.06 -1.42 -18.09
C LEU A 278 9.90 -0.46 -17.80
N ALA A 279 9.67 -0.10 -16.54
CA ALA A 279 8.66 0.89 -16.18
C ALA A 279 8.86 2.22 -16.92
N VAL A 280 10.08 2.74 -16.95
CA VAL A 280 10.44 3.94 -17.73
C VAL A 280 10.21 3.72 -19.23
N HIS A 281 10.62 2.57 -19.76
CA HIS A 281 10.46 2.25 -21.19
C HIS A 281 8.99 2.25 -21.64
N HIS A 282 8.11 1.65 -20.84
CA HIS A 282 6.66 1.63 -21.12
C HIS A 282 5.94 2.95 -20.75
N GLY A 283 6.68 3.92 -20.20
CA GLY A 283 6.20 5.27 -19.92
C GLY A 283 5.08 5.31 -18.89
N VAL A 284 5.19 4.54 -17.80
CA VAL A 284 4.29 4.68 -16.65
C VAL A 284 4.56 6.01 -15.94
N ASP A 285 3.60 6.51 -15.18
CA ASP A 285 3.68 7.82 -14.51
C ASP A 285 4.53 7.79 -13.23
N GLY A 286 4.81 6.60 -12.69
CA GLY A 286 5.64 6.42 -11.53
C GLY A 286 5.75 4.96 -11.08
N ILE A 287 6.64 4.71 -10.12
CA ILE A 287 6.84 3.39 -9.53
C ILE A 287 6.73 3.43 -8.01
N VAL A 288 6.34 2.31 -7.42
CA VAL A 288 6.40 2.09 -5.98
C VAL A 288 7.32 0.90 -5.71
N VAL A 289 8.48 1.19 -5.13
CA VAL A 289 9.40 0.17 -4.62
C VAL A 289 8.73 -0.55 -3.46
N SER A 290 8.40 -1.82 -3.66
CA SER A 290 7.56 -2.57 -2.75
C SER A 290 7.85 -4.06 -2.85
N ASN A 291 7.79 -4.76 -1.71
CA ASN A 291 7.78 -6.21 -1.63
C ASN A 291 6.49 -6.70 -0.93
N HIS A 292 5.40 -5.96 -1.15
CA HIS A 292 4.09 -6.22 -0.55
C HIS A 292 4.11 -6.22 0.99
N GLY A 293 5.02 -5.46 1.61
CA GLY A 293 5.24 -5.49 3.06
C GLY A 293 5.75 -6.84 3.57
N GLY A 294 6.53 -7.55 2.75
CA GLY A 294 7.12 -8.87 3.06
C GLY A 294 6.13 -10.03 3.01
N ARG A 295 5.02 -9.89 2.27
CA ARG A 295 3.89 -10.85 2.26
C ARG A 295 3.86 -11.76 1.03
N GLN A 296 4.71 -11.52 0.05
CA GLN A 296 4.77 -12.23 -1.22
C GLN A 296 5.97 -13.18 -1.27
N LEU A 297 7.08 -12.78 -1.90
CA LEU A 297 8.30 -13.60 -1.95
C LEU A 297 9.10 -13.47 -0.65
N ASN A 298 9.24 -14.58 0.09
CA ASN A 298 10.13 -14.65 1.26
C ASN A 298 11.58 -14.90 0.82
N GLY A 299 12.53 -14.18 1.42
CA GLY A 299 13.92 -14.13 0.96
C GLY A 299 14.20 -13.03 -0.08
N ALA A 300 13.19 -12.22 -0.42
CA ALA A 300 13.36 -11.01 -1.22
C ALA A 300 14.10 -9.89 -0.46
N LEU A 301 14.65 -8.94 -1.21
CA LEU A 301 15.27 -7.73 -0.68
C LEU A 301 14.30 -6.90 0.17
N ALA A 302 14.84 -6.24 1.20
CA ALA A 302 14.13 -5.16 1.87
C ALA A 302 13.96 -3.98 0.90
N THR A 303 12.81 -3.32 0.94
CA THR A 303 12.50 -2.23 -0.01
C THR A 303 13.47 -1.06 0.09
N LEU A 304 13.91 -0.71 1.31
CA LEU A 304 14.93 0.34 1.50
C LEU A 304 16.29 -0.04 0.93
N ASP A 305 16.65 -1.33 0.92
CA ASP A 305 17.91 -1.80 0.32
C ASP A 305 17.84 -1.85 -1.21
N ALA A 306 16.66 -2.13 -1.79
CA ALA A 306 16.41 -2.07 -3.23
C ALA A 306 16.33 -0.63 -3.77
N LEU A 307 15.88 0.32 -2.95
CA LEU A 307 15.56 1.69 -3.36
C LEU A 307 16.71 2.41 -4.09
N PRO A 308 17.98 2.43 -3.62
CA PRO A 308 19.04 3.19 -4.29
C PRO A 308 19.33 2.70 -5.71
N GLU A 309 19.25 1.39 -5.94
CA GLU A 309 19.45 0.79 -7.25
C GLU A 309 18.33 1.21 -8.22
N VAL A 310 17.07 1.12 -7.75
CA VAL A 310 15.90 1.55 -8.53
C VAL A 310 15.96 3.05 -8.86
N VAL A 311 16.27 3.91 -7.89
CA VAL A 311 16.40 5.36 -8.11
C VAL A 311 17.49 5.66 -9.15
N ALA A 312 18.64 4.98 -9.06
CA ALA A 312 19.73 5.14 -10.01
C ALA A 312 19.34 4.71 -11.43
N ALA A 313 18.52 3.66 -11.57
CA ALA A 313 18.01 3.19 -12.86
C ALA A 313 16.98 4.16 -13.47
N VAL A 314 16.11 4.75 -12.66
CA VAL A 314 15.06 5.69 -13.11
C VAL A 314 15.63 7.04 -13.59
N GLN A 315 16.73 7.50 -12.97
CA GLN A 315 17.41 8.76 -13.34
C GLN A 315 16.49 9.99 -13.36
N GLY A 316 15.53 10.05 -12.44
CA GLY A 316 14.59 11.17 -12.31
C GLY A 316 13.59 11.32 -13.45
N LYS A 317 13.45 10.34 -14.35
CA LYS A 317 12.51 10.39 -15.48
C LYS A 317 11.05 10.28 -15.04
N ILE A 318 10.80 9.53 -13.96
CA ILE A 318 9.50 9.35 -13.32
C ILE A 318 9.70 9.36 -11.80
N PRO A 319 8.68 9.69 -10.99
CA PRO A 319 8.77 9.62 -9.54
C PRO A 319 8.94 8.18 -9.02
N VAL A 320 9.69 8.06 -7.92
CA VAL A 320 9.96 6.80 -7.21
C VAL A 320 9.40 6.90 -5.79
N HIS A 321 8.32 6.18 -5.54
CA HIS A 321 7.78 6.01 -4.19
C HIS A 321 8.30 4.72 -3.55
N VAL A 322 8.18 4.59 -2.23
CA VAL A 322 8.56 3.35 -1.52
C VAL A 322 7.58 3.01 -0.39
N ASP A 323 7.35 1.72 -0.16
CA ASP A 323 6.66 1.22 1.03
C ASP A 323 7.50 0.15 1.75
N GLY A 324 7.00 -0.42 2.85
CA GLY A 324 7.66 -1.52 3.55
C GLY A 324 8.55 -1.07 4.72
N GLY A 325 8.31 -1.64 5.90
CA GLY A 325 9.17 -1.46 7.08
C GLY A 325 9.06 -0.14 7.85
N ILE A 326 8.52 0.93 7.25
CA ILE A 326 8.48 2.29 7.85
C ILE A 326 7.66 2.30 9.14
N ARG A 327 8.28 2.68 10.27
CA ARG A 327 7.63 2.80 11.58
C ARG A 327 7.91 4.11 12.30
N HIS A 328 8.89 4.88 11.81
CA HIS A 328 9.30 6.14 12.41
C HIS A 328 9.42 7.26 11.38
N GLY A 329 9.30 8.51 11.81
CA GLY A 329 9.62 9.68 10.98
C GLY A 329 11.08 9.70 10.51
N THR A 330 12.00 9.10 11.27
CA THR A 330 13.38 8.91 10.81
C THR A 330 13.53 7.87 9.70
N ASP A 331 12.58 6.93 9.57
CA ASP A 331 12.55 5.98 8.45
C ASP A 331 12.12 6.68 7.16
N VAL A 332 11.11 7.57 7.27
CA VAL A 332 10.70 8.47 6.18
C VAL A 332 11.91 9.31 5.73
N PHE A 333 12.62 9.95 6.66
CA PHE A 333 13.82 10.74 6.34
C PHE A 333 14.88 9.92 5.60
N LYS A 334 15.17 8.68 6.03
CA LYS A 334 16.16 7.81 5.39
C LYS A 334 15.74 7.42 3.98
N ALA A 335 14.47 7.08 3.76
CA ALA A 335 13.95 6.75 2.44
C ALA A 335 14.10 7.93 1.46
N LEU A 336 13.73 9.14 1.90
CA LEU A 336 13.90 10.36 1.11
C LEU A 336 15.36 10.65 0.80
N ALA A 337 16.25 10.52 1.80
CA ALA A 337 17.69 10.70 1.61
C ALA A 337 18.31 9.69 0.64
N LEU A 338 17.71 8.50 0.51
CA LEU A 338 18.10 7.48 -0.47
C LEU A 338 17.44 7.67 -1.85
N GLY A 339 16.65 8.73 -2.02
CA GLY A 339 16.12 9.17 -3.32
C GLY A 339 14.67 8.81 -3.60
N ALA A 340 13.90 8.35 -2.62
CA ALA A 340 12.45 8.29 -2.78
C ALA A 340 11.85 9.71 -2.81
N ASP A 341 10.83 9.93 -3.64
CA ASP A 341 10.05 11.18 -3.66
C ASP A 341 8.95 11.19 -2.59
N PHE A 342 8.49 9.99 -2.19
CA PHE A 342 7.38 9.82 -1.26
C PHE A 342 7.36 8.42 -0.65
N VAL A 343 6.75 8.28 0.53
CA VAL A 343 6.61 6.97 1.19
C VAL A 343 5.17 6.58 1.49
N TRP A 344 4.90 5.27 1.57
CA TRP A 344 3.58 4.73 1.90
C TRP A 344 3.63 3.83 3.14
N ILE A 345 2.65 3.98 4.04
CA ILE A 345 2.51 3.13 5.24
C ILE A 345 1.24 2.29 5.22
N GLY A 346 1.38 0.98 5.49
CA GLY A 346 0.24 0.05 5.57
C GLY A 346 -0.14 -0.26 7.03
N ARG A 347 0.50 -1.29 7.61
CA ARG A 347 0.16 -1.84 8.93
C ARG A 347 -0.02 -0.81 10.07
N PRO A 348 0.80 0.26 10.21
CA PRO A 348 0.58 1.27 11.24
C PRO A 348 -0.83 1.88 11.23
N VAL A 349 -1.40 2.10 10.04
CA VAL A 349 -2.74 2.65 9.87
C VAL A 349 -3.80 1.67 10.36
N LEU A 350 -3.64 0.38 10.06
CA LEU A 350 -4.54 -0.68 10.54
C LEU A 350 -4.51 -0.78 12.07
N TRP A 351 -3.34 -0.58 12.68
CA TRP A 351 -3.22 -0.55 14.14
C TRP A 351 -3.90 0.69 14.74
N GLY A 352 -3.74 1.86 14.10
CA GLY A 352 -4.50 3.07 14.44
C GLY A 352 -6.00 2.84 14.38
N LEU A 353 -6.45 2.25 13.27
CA LEU A 353 -7.85 1.94 13.04
C LEU A 353 -8.41 1.00 14.11
N ALA A 354 -7.70 -0.09 14.43
CA ALA A 354 -8.10 -1.02 15.50
C ALA A 354 -8.10 -0.39 16.90
N TYR A 355 -7.22 0.58 17.15
CA TYR A 355 -7.13 1.21 18.47
C TYR A 355 -8.35 2.09 18.77
N LYS A 356 -8.69 3.03 17.88
CA LYS A 356 -9.75 4.04 18.10
C LYS A 356 -10.43 4.53 16.80
N GLY A 357 -10.59 3.67 15.80
CA GLY A 357 -11.19 4.06 14.52
C GLY A 357 -10.45 5.22 13.86
N GLN A 358 -11.19 6.21 13.37
CA GLN A 358 -10.63 7.43 12.75
C GLN A 358 -9.61 8.14 13.67
N ALA A 359 -9.93 8.31 14.96
CA ALA A 359 -9.06 9.03 15.90
C ALA A 359 -7.71 8.32 16.10
N GLY A 360 -7.69 6.99 16.01
CA GLY A 360 -6.45 6.22 16.10
C GLY A 360 -5.63 6.28 14.80
N VAL A 361 -6.26 6.35 13.63
CA VAL A 361 -5.56 6.66 12.37
C VAL A 361 -4.96 8.08 12.41
N GLU A 362 -5.71 9.07 12.88
CA GLU A 362 -5.20 10.43 13.08
C GLU A 362 -4.03 10.47 14.07
N LEU A 363 -4.07 9.67 15.15
CA LEU A 363 -2.95 9.50 16.07
C LEU A 363 -1.73 8.92 15.36
N CYS A 364 -1.88 7.82 14.60
CA CYS A 364 -0.80 7.22 13.82
C CYS A 364 -0.13 8.23 12.88
N LEU A 365 -0.92 8.96 12.09
CA LEU A 365 -0.42 9.93 11.13
C LEU A 365 0.27 11.11 11.82
N ARG A 366 -0.28 11.59 12.94
CA ARG A 366 0.31 12.66 13.74
C ARG A 366 1.64 12.26 14.39
N LEU A 367 1.75 11.05 14.94
CA LEU A 367 3.01 10.54 15.49
C LEU A 367 4.11 10.60 14.43
N LEU A 368 3.85 10.08 13.23
CA LEU A 368 4.81 10.11 12.13
C LEU A 368 5.09 11.53 11.61
N SER A 369 4.07 12.40 11.59
CA SER A 369 4.20 13.82 11.20
C SER A 369 5.11 14.58 12.16
N ASP A 370 4.94 14.37 13.46
CA ASP A 370 5.74 15.01 14.49
C ASP A 370 7.17 14.48 14.46
N GLU A 371 7.36 13.17 14.28
CA GLU A 371 8.67 12.55 14.17
C GLU A 371 9.46 13.00 12.93
N ILE A 372 8.85 13.10 11.73
CA ILE A 372 9.58 13.58 10.54
C ILE A 372 9.95 15.06 10.67
N ARG A 373 9.04 15.89 11.19
CA ARG A 373 9.34 17.32 11.45
C ARG A 373 10.47 17.46 12.46
N LEU A 374 10.46 16.67 13.52
CA LEU A 374 11.54 16.64 14.50
C LEU A 374 12.85 16.17 13.88
N ALA A 375 12.83 15.11 13.06
CA ALA A 375 14.01 14.61 12.37
C ALA A 375 14.62 15.67 11.44
N MET A 376 13.80 16.38 10.66
CA MET A 376 14.25 17.50 9.81
C MET A 376 14.89 18.62 10.62
N GLY A 377 14.21 19.07 11.69
CA GLY A 377 14.72 20.13 12.57
C GLY A 377 16.04 19.76 13.24
N LEU A 378 16.16 18.55 13.77
CA LEU A 378 17.40 18.07 14.38
C LEU A 378 18.49 17.76 13.35
N ALA A 379 18.13 17.41 12.12
CA ALA A 379 19.08 17.24 11.02
C ALA A 379 19.58 18.58 10.45
N GLY A 380 18.92 19.70 10.78
CA GLY A 380 19.24 21.02 10.23
C GLY A 380 18.74 21.19 8.79
N VAL A 381 17.53 20.67 8.53
CA VAL A 381 16.85 20.70 7.23
C VAL A 381 15.49 21.39 7.39
N THR A 382 15.16 22.29 6.47
CA THR A 382 13.90 23.05 6.53
C THR A 382 12.90 22.68 5.46
N LYS A 383 13.34 21.99 4.40
CA LYS A 383 12.50 21.55 3.29
C LYS A 383 12.80 20.11 2.92
N VAL A 384 11.81 19.38 2.42
CA VAL A 384 11.96 17.95 2.07
C VAL A 384 13.02 17.74 0.99
N GLU A 385 13.12 18.65 0.02
CA GLU A 385 14.05 18.56 -1.12
C GLU A 385 15.53 18.72 -0.70
N GLU A 386 15.79 19.22 0.52
CA GLU A 386 17.15 19.32 1.08
C GLU A 386 17.63 17.99 1.68
N ILE A 387 16.75 16.99 1.82
CA ILE A 387 17.07 15.68 2.39
C ILE A 387 17.79 14.85 1.32
N THR A 388 19.12 14.73 1.45
CA THR A 388 19.95 13.98 0.50
C THR A 388 20.77 12.89 1.19
N LYS A 389 21.41 12.02 0.40
CA LYS A 389 22.27 10.95 0.92
C LYS A 389 23.43 11.45 1.77
N GLU A 390 23.81 12.72 1.67
CA GLU A 390 24.86 13.33 2.49
C GLU A 390 24.52 13.35 3.99
N TYR A 391 23.22 13.31 4.32
CA TYR A 391 22.73 13.20 5.69
C TYR A 391 22.78 11.77 6.22
N LEU A 392 23.21 10.78 5.44
CA LEU A 392 23.28 9.40 5.89
C LEU A 392 24.73 8.92 5.98
N VAL A 393 24.95 8.05 6.96
CA VAL A 393 26.03 7.07 6.93
C VAL A 393 25.44 5.68 7.05
N LYS A 394 26.06 4.71 6.38
CA LYS A 394 25.71 3.30 6.52
C LYS A 394 26.66 2.66 7.54
N ILE A 395 26.09 1.95 8.50
CA ILE A 395 26.83 1.11 9.44
C ILE A 395 26.84 -0.30 8.87
N ASP A 396 28.03 -0.82 8.58
CA ASP A 396 28.18 -2.20 8.15
C ASP A 396 28.11 -3.18 9.33
N LYS A 397 28.13 -4.49 9.04
CA LYS A 397 28.07 -5.55 10.06
C LYS A 397 29.26 -5.54 11.03
N SER A 398 30.38 -4.93 10.67
CA SER A 398 31.55 -4.77 11.54
C SER A 398 31.46 -3.54 12.46
N GLY A 399 30.42 -2.72 12.28
CA GLY A 399 30.26 -1.45 12.98
C GLY A 399 31.04 -0.30 12.32
N PHE A 400 31.68 -0.54 11.17
CA PHE A 400 32.39 0.50 10.44
C PHE A 400 31.42 1.40 9.69
N VAL A 401 31.75 2.69 9.62
CA VAL A 401 30.87 3.74 9.11
C VAL A 401 31.36 4.15 7.72
N ALA A 402 30.56 3.88 6.69
CA ALA A 402 30.81 4.33 5.33
C ALA A 402 29.86 5.47 4.94
N ARG A 403 30.41 6.50 4.28
CA ARG A 403 29.59 7.53 3.62
C ARG A 403 29.02 6.96 2.31
N LEU A 404 27.82 7.43 1.93
CA LEU A 404 27.09 7.03 0.73
C LEU A 404 27.34 7.96 -0.46
#